data_AF-A0A662HH25-F1
#
_entry.id   AF-A0A662HH25-F1
#
_cell.length_a   1.000
_cell.length_b   1.000
_cell.length_c   1.000
_cell.angle_alpha   90.00
_cell.angle_beta   90.00
_cell.angle_gamma   90.00
#
_symmetry.space_group_name_H-M   'P 1'
#
loop_
_entity.id
_entity.type
_entity.pdbx_description
1 polymer ?
#
loop_
_entity_poly.entity_id
_entity_poly.type
_entity_poly.pdbx_seq_one_letter_code
_entity_poly.pdbx_strand_id
1 'polypeptide(L)'
;GIKKEVIDLHVNSVVAHFEILKDIAKNETILPKDDPFVEHYQTPPILEILYELDPKFRESVEKFVESFDKPEIRALIGREALRKYTGYYGPVCIVDFAVSAGSMPGLFAMILDKIEIEKKYRETILAAKSWGMNTSYGFGTKFIEAVEAGKTVKEAVDAEIERLKEMWLSPVETQVKVMEEVKHESFDPAEYMKRYRARIEPYVKAAFEGGVHPGNITVVPAYCVGDVGHHIAQSMYNMAKDDVTFAILESVTGVLEKNIKKLLEAGKLTDSFRVLRAATGITAAATAYILALDGFTVPMVIDLLVKRFYNYVLKYPTRGAAAELHNCDFMDVLLRGERIIAPPPIGKGGKIMGVELDFTPITENYVLMHPEEYTYPGCAITVRFSSLMRLADFPCLLTSEPVTATVNTYIVAQYPDRVISPPMICKDCAVSRLLSGRRTHCYYRLGVTKETIIY
;
A
#
# COMPACT_ATOMS: atom_id res chain seq x y z
N GLY A 1 16.19 -17.66 -15.77
CA GLY A 1 15.57 -18.74 -14.98
C GLY A 1 14.91 -18.12 -13.76
N ILE A 2 13.91 -18.77 -13.18
CA ILE A 2 13.27 -18.34 -11.93
C ILE A 2 14.18 -18.73 -10.76
N LYS A 3 14.42 -17.79 -9.84
CA LYS A 3 15.24 -18.02 -8.65
C LYS A 3 14.44 -18.68 -7.55
N LYS A 4 14.83 -19.92 -7.20
CA LYS A 4 14.09 -20.74 -6.22
C LYS A 4 14.05 -20.11 -4.84
N GLU A 5 15.14 -19.47 -4.41
CA GLU A 5 15.26 -18.86 -3.09
C GLU A 5 14.23 -17.75 -2.86
N VAL A 6 13.82 -17.04 -3.92
CA VAL A 6 12.75 -16.03 -3.85
C VAL A 6 11.39 -16.70 -3.61
N ILE A 7 11.11 -17.80 -4.31
CA ILE A 7 9.86 -18.56 -4.15
C ILE A 7 9.81 -19.25 -2.79
N ASP A 8 10.92 -19.82 -2.34
CA ASP A 8 11.02 -20.43 -1.01
C ASP A 8 10.77 -19.37 0.08
N LEU A 9 11.36 -18.18 -0.05
CA LEU A 9 11.15 -17.07 0.89
C LEU A 9 9.67 -16.65 0.94
N HIS A 10 9.01 -16.54 -0.22
CA HIS A 10 7.56 -16.26 -0.31
C HIS A 10 6.75 -17.34 0.42
N VAL A 11 6.89 -18.60 0.00
CA VAL A 11 6.04 -19.70 0.48
C VAL A 11 6.24 -19.93 1.97
N ASN A 12 7.49 -19.95 2.44
CA ASN A 12 7.77 -20.18 3.85
C ASN A 12 7.41 -18.98 4.73
N SER A 13 7.39 -17.75 4.18
CA SER A 13 6.82 -16.60 4.88
C SER A 13 5.33 -16.81 5.18
N VAL A 14 4.53 -17.19 4.16
CA VAL A 14 3.08 -17.46 4.32
C VAL A 14 2.84 -18.59 5.31
N VAL A 15 3.56 -19.71 5.16
CA VAL A 15 3.41 -20.87 6.05
C VAL A 15 3.80 -20.52 7.48
N ALA A 16 4.93 -19.81 7.68
CA ALA A 16 5.34 -19.38 9.01
C ALA A 16 4.29 -18.45 9.64
N HIS A 17 3.82 -17.47 8.89
CA HIS A 17 2.82 -16.51 9.35
C HIS A 17 1.51 -17.19 9.76
N PHE A 18 0.93 -18.01 8.88
CA PHE A 18 -0.31 -18.74 9.14
C PHE A 18 -0.20 -19.66 10.35
N GLU A 19 0.83 -20.50 10.40
CA GLU A 19 0.99 -21.48 11.49
C GLU A 19 1.28 -20.81 12.84
N ILE A 20 1.98 -19.67 12.85
CA ILE A 20 2.18 -18.91 14.09
C ILE A 20 0.86 -18.30 14.54
N LEU A 21 0.14 -17.57 13.67
CA LEU A 21 -1.11 -16.93 14.03
C LEU A 21 -2.16 -17.94 14.50
N LYS A 22 -2.28 -19.08 13.82
CA LYS A 22 -3.17 -20.17 14.23
C LYS A 22 -2.91 -20.65 15.66
N ASP A 23 -1.66 -20.64 16.11
CA ASP A 23 -1.27 -21.10 17.45
C ASP A 23 -1.45 -20.02 18.52
N ILE A 24 -1.18 -18.75 18.20
CA ILE A 24 -1.12 -17.67 19.20
C ILE A 24 -2.33 -16.72 19.20
N ALA A 25 -3.16 -16.74 18.16
CA ALA A 25 -4.34 -15.90 18.08
C ALA A 25 -5.33 -16.28 19.17
N LYS A 26 -5.72 -15.30 19.97
CA LYS A 26 -6.72 -15.48 21.02
C LYS A 26 -8.04 -15.87 20.38
N ASN A 27 -8.67 -16.93 20.89
CA ASN A 27 -9.93 -17.47 20.37
C ASN A 27 -9.87 -17.78 18.85
N GLU A 28 -8.70 -18.15 18.33
CA GLU A 28 -8.49 -18.47 16.91
C GLU A 28 -8.92 -17.35 15.95
N THR A 29 -8.94 -16.10 16.41
CA THR A 29 -9.51 -14.97 15.67
C THR A 29 -8.60 -13.75 15.72
N ILE A 30 -8.45 -13.07 14.58
CA ILE A 30 -7.92 -11.71 14.51
C ILE A 30 -9.09 -10.73 14.53
N LEU A 31 -9.06 -9.80 15.49
CA LEU A 31 -10.11 -8.80 15.63
C LEU A 31 -10.04 -7.79 14.47
N PRO A 32 -11.19 -7.29 13.97
CA PRO A 32 -11.21 -6.28 12.91
C PRO A 32 -10.39 -5.01 13.19
N LYS A 33 -10.21 -4.65 14.45
CA LYS A 33 -9.40 -3.47 14.82
C LYS A 33 -7.89 -3.70 14.68
N ASP A 34 -7.46 -4.96 14.67
CA ASP A 34 -6.06 -5.39 14.68
C ASP A 34 -5.61 -5.86 13.29
N ASP A 35 -6.54 -6.26 12.41
CA ASP A 35 -6.24 -6.71 11.05
C ASP A 35 -5.41 -5.76 10.16
N PRO A 36 -5.45 -4.41 10.31
CA PRO A 36 -4.64 -3.54 9.46
C PRO A 36 -3.14 -3.64 9.77
N PHE A 37 -2.76 -4.22 10.91
CA PHE A 37 -1.37 -4.29 11.36
C PHE A 37 -0.70 -5.62 11.00
N VAL A 38 -1.47 -6.65 10.61
CA VAL A 38 -1.00 -8.03 10.43
C VAL A 38 0.08 -8.18 9.36
N GLU A 39 0.07 -7.31 8.35
CA GLU A 39 1.04 -7.26 7.26
C GLU A 39 2.37 -6.55 7.60
N HIS A 40 2.47 -5.93 8.78
CA HIS A 40 3.62 -5.11 9.17
C HIS A 40 4.64 -5.82 10.07
N TYR A 41 4.33 -7.03 10.53
CA TYR A 41 5.15 -7.74 11.53
C TYR A 41 6.36 -8.46 10.95
N GLN A 42 6.42 -8.67 9.64
CA GLN A 42 7.40 -9.56 9.00
C GLN A 42 8.72 -8.84 8.72
N THR A 43 8.65 -7.59 8.27
CA THR A 43 9.85 -6.83 7.86
C THR A 43 10.74 -6.42 9.02
N PRO A 44 10.22 -6.04 10.20
CA PRO A 44 11.08 -5.75 11.36
C PRO A 44 12.10 -6.86 11.69
N PRO A 45 11.71 -8.14 11.90
CA PRO A 45 12.69 -9.19 12.16
C PRO A 45 13.57 -9.50 10.94
N ILE A 46 13.09 -9.33 9.71
CA ILE A 46 13.92 -9.51 8.49
C ILE A 46 15.03 -8.45 8.43
N LEU A 47 14.73 -7.20 8.78
CA LEU A 47 15.74 -6.14 8.84
C LEU A 47 16.83 -6.45 9.87
N GLU A 48 16.46 -6.95 11.05
CA GLU A 48 17.45 -7.35 12.06
C GLU A 48 18.35 -8.50 11.56
N ILE A 49 17.79 -9.51 10.89
CA ILE A 49 18.58 -10.55 10.24
C ILE A 49 19.52 -9.95 9.19
N LEU A 50 19.05 -9.01 8.36
CA LEU A 50 19.88 -8.36 7.35
C LEU A 50 20.99 -7.48 7.96
N TYR A 51 20.75 -6.85 9.12
CA TYR A 51 21.78 -6.13 9.87
C TYR A 51 22.89 -7.06 10.36
N GLU A 52 22.54 -8.28 10.76
CA GLU A 52 23.52 -9.31 11.17
C GLU A 52 24.29 -9.89 9.98
N LEU A 53 23.64 -10.07 8.83
CA LEU A 53 24.26 -10.63 7.62
C LEU A 53 25.13 -9.64 6.84
N ASP A 54 24.80 -8.35 6.89
CA ASP A 54 25.50 -7.30 6.16
C ASP A 54 25.78 -6.11 7.11
N PRO A 55 26.86 -6.14 7.91
CA PRO A 55 27.19 -5.07 8.85
C PRO A 55 27.32 -3.68 8.19
N LYS A 56 27.75 -3.62 6.92
CA LYS A 56 27.80 -2.37 6.15
C LYS A 56 26.41 -1.82 5.84
N PHE A 57 25.41 -2.69 5.69
CA PHE A 57 24.02 -2.25 5.61
C PHE A 57 23.59 -1.60 6.93
N ARG A 58 23.92 -2.22 8.07
CA ARG A 58 23.63 -1.65 9.40
C ARG A 58 24.28 -0.27 9.57
N GLU A 59 25.57 -0.13 9.26
CA GLU A 59 26.28 1.15 9.28
C GLU A 59 25.62 2.21 8.38
N SER A 60 25.13 1.79 7.20
CA SER A 60 24.42 2.70 6.28
C SER A 60 23.07 3.16 6.83
N VAL A 61 22.36 2.31 7.55
CA VAL A 61 21.12 2.68 8.25
C VAL A 61 21.43 3.63 9.41
N GLU A 62 22.47 3.38 10.18
CA GLU A 62 22.90 4.28 11.26
C GLU A 62 23.25 5.67 10.71
N LYS A 63 24.03 5.74 9.63
CA LYS A 63 24.33 7.00 8.93
C LYS A 63 23.07 7.70 8.40
N PHE A 64 22.07 6.94 7.95
CA PHE A 64 20.79 7.48 7.53
C PHE A 64 20.01 8.07 8.72
N VAL A 65 19.98 7.37 9.85
CA VAL A 65 19.31 7.80 11.08
C VAL A 65 19.99 9.03 11.71
N GLU A 66 21.31 9.03 11.82
CA GLU A 66 22.11 10.17 12.28
C GLU A 66 21.87 11.42 11.44
N SER A 67 21.57 11.24 10.15
CA SER A 67 21.27 12.38 9.27
C SER A 67 20.03 13.16 9.70
N PHE A 68 19.10 12.56 10.45
CA PHE A 68 17.87 13.24 10.89
C PHE A 68 18.14 14.42 11.81
N ASP A 69 19.27 14.43 12.52
CA ASP A 69 19.67 15.51 13.42
C ASP A 69 20.37 16.67 12.69
N LYS A 70 20.77 16.49 11.42
CA LYS A 70 21.35 17.57 10.62
C LYS A 70 20.31 18.68 10.41
N PRO A 71 20.66 19.97 10.61
CA PRO A 71 19.69 21.07 10.55
C PRO A 71 18.81 21.08 9.31
N GLU A 72 19.38 20.79 8.13
CA GLU A 72 18.68 20.77 6.86
C GLU A 72 17.72 19.59 6.69
N ILE A 73 18.04 18.42 7.25
CA ILE A 73 17.18 17.23 7.22
C ILE A 73 16.09 17.35 8.26
N ARG A 74 16.43 17.83 9.46
CA ARG A 74 15.46 18.15 10.50
C ARG A 74 14.42 19.17 10.03
N ALA A 75 14.86 20.22 9.33
CA ALA A 75 13.95 21.20 8.72
C ALA A 75 13.06 20.58 7.64
N LEU A 76 13.60 19.66 6.83
CA LEU A 76 12.83 18.89 5.86
C LEU A 76 11.75 18.03 6.55
N ILE A 77 12.11 17.23 7.56
CA ILE A 77 11.18 16.39 8.32
C ILE A 77 10.08 17.26 8.95
N GLY A 78 10.44 18.34 9.63
CA GLY A 78 9.46 19.24 10.26
C GLY A 78 8.51 19.90 9.25
N ARG A 79 9.01 20.32 8.09
CA ARG A 79 8.18 20.88 7.02
C ARG A 79 7.18 19.85 6.49
N GLU A 80 7.64 18.63 6.22
CA GLU A 80 6.77 17.58 5.68
C GLU A 80 5.74 17.10 6.72
N ALA A 81 6.11 17.05 8.00
CA ALA A 81 5.18 16.72 9.09
C ALA A 81 4.09 17.79 9.24
N LEU A 82 4.46 19.07 9.21
CA LEU A 82 3.51 20.18 9.26
C LEU A 82 2.56 20.19 8.06
N ARG A 83 3.08 19.93 6.85
CA ARG A 83 2.24 19.82 5.63
C ARG A 83 1.26 18.66 5.73
N LYS A 84 1.69 17.52 6.26
CA LYS A 84 0.80 16.37 6.45
C LYS A 84 -0.27 16.64 7.49
N TYR A 85 0.10 17.25 8.63
CA TYR A 85 -0.84 17.65 9.68
C TYR A 85 -1.96 18.54 9.15
N THR A 86 -1.61 19.58 8.38
CA THR A 86 -2.57 20.55 7.82
C THR A 86 -3.38 20.02 6.63
N GLY A 87 -3.12 18.80 6.15
CA GLY A 87 -3.75 18.26 4.95
C GLY A 87 -3.29 18.92 3.65
N TYR A 88 -2.13 19.58 3.66
CA TYR A 88 -1.57 20.33 2.53
C TYR A 88 -1.50 19.51 1.22
N TYR A 89 -1.27 18.20 1.33
CA TYR A 89 -1.19 17.29 0.18
C TYR A 89 -2.53 16.65 -0.21
N GLY A 90 -3.63 16.99 0.46
CA GLY A 90 -4.86 16.20 0.44
C GLY A 90 -4.66 14.86 1.17
N PRO A 91 -5.52 13.86 0.92
CA PRO A 91 -5.32 12.53 1.48
C PRO A 91 -4.04 11.90 0.89
N VAL A 92 -3.31 11.17 1.73
CA VAL A 92 -2.02 10.54 1.40
C VAL A 92 -1.97 9.10 1.90
N CYS A 93 -1.38 8.20 1.11
CA CYS A 93 -1.03 6.86 1.57
C CYS A 93 0.16 6.95 2.54
N ILE A 94 0.07 6.23 3.66
CA ILE A 94 1.14 6.18 4.64
C ILE A 94 2.21 5.15 4.30
N VAL A 95 1.77 3.98 3.83
CA VAL A 95 2.52 3.03 3.04
C VAL A 95 2.12 3.31 1.60
N ASP A 96 3.00 3.95 0.83
CA ASP A 96 2.76 4.10 -0.60
C ASP A 96 3.65 3.12 -1.36
N PHE A 97 3.04 2.42 -2.29
CA PHE A 97 3.76 1.52 -3.17
C PHE A 97 4.68 2.31 -4.10
N ALA A 98 4.34 3.53 -4.50
CA ALA A 98 5.25 4.38 -5.27
C ALA A 98 5.68 5.60 -4.45
N VAL A 99 6.75 6.26 -4.89
CA VAL A 99 7.11 7.56 -4.32
C VAL A 99 6.01 8.60 -4.63
N SER A 100 5.38 9.15 -3.59
CA SER A 100 4.34 10.18 -3.72
C SER A 100 4.49 11.32 -2.71
N ALA A 101 3.80 12.44 -2.95
CA ALA A 101 3.84 13.59 -2.06
C ALA A 101 3.21 13.25 -0.70
N GLY A 102 3.95 13.51 0.39
CA GLY A 102 3.55 13.21 1.77
C GLY A 102 3.73 11.75 2.21
N SER A 103 4.24 10.88 1.33
CA SER A 103 4.53 9.47 1.64
C SER A 103 5.88 9.30 2.33
N MET A 104 6.00 8.25 3.14
CA MET A 104 7.27 7.86 3.79
C MET A 104 8.38 7.54 2.78
N PRO A 105 8.15 6.74 1.72
CA PRO A 105 9.17 6.49 0.70
C PRO A 105 9.63 7.77 0.00
N GLY A 106 8.70 8.70 -0.28
CA GLY A 106 9.04 10.00 -0.86
C GLY A 106 9.91 10.86 0.07
N LEU A 107 9.57 10.93 1.37
CA LEU A 107 10.36 11.63 2.37
C LEU A 107 11.77 11.03 2.47
N PHE A 108 11.86 9.71 2.63
CA PHE A 108 13.15 9.04 2.78
C PHE A 108 14.01 9.15 1.53
N ALA A 109 13.42 9.12 0.33
CA ALA A 109 14.18 9.34 -0.89
C ALA A 109 14.78 10.77 -0.96
N MET A 110 14.03 11.80 -0.53
CA MET A 110 14.55 13.17 -0.41
C MET A 110 15.71 13.30 0.60
N ILE A 111 15.69 12.51 1.68
CA ILE A 111 16.78 12.48 2.67
C ILE A 111 17.99 11.73 2.11
N LEU A 112 17.76 10.56 1.49
CA LEU A 112 18.80 9.72 0.91
C LEU A 112 19.61 10.44 -0.18
N ASP A 113 18.98 11.34 -0.94
CA ASP A 113 19.67 12.19 -1.93
C ASP A 113 20.65 13.20 -1.30
N LYS A 114 20.53 13.48 -0.01
CA LYS A 114 21.36 14.45 0.73
C LYS A 114 22.49 13.79 1.53
N ILE A 115 22.59 12.47 1.50
CA ILE A 115 23.62 11.72 2.21
C ILE A 115 24.38 10.79 1.27
N GLU A 116 25.57 10.40 1.71
CA GLU A 116 26.42 9.47 0.99
C GLU A 116 26.33 8.07 1.59
N ILE A 117 25.49 7.22 1.02
CA ILE A 117 25.48 5.77 1.27
C ILE A 117 25.49 5.03 -0.06
N GLU A 118 25.92 3.75 -0.05
CA GLU A 118 25.95 2.92 -1.24
C GLU A 118 24.55 2.74 -1.83
N LYS A 119 24.46 2.71 -3.17
CA LYS A 119 23.19 2.59 -3.90
C LYS A 119 22.34 1.41 -3.43
N LYS A 120 22.94 0.22 -3.30
CA LYS A 120 22.29 -1.01 -2.79
C LYS A 120 21.57 -0.77 -1.46
N TYR A 121 22.18 -0.02 -0.55
CA TYR A 121 21.61 0.27 0.76
C TYR A 121 20.53 1.36 0.70
N ARG A 122 20.66 2.37 -0.18
CA ARG A 122 19.55 3.33 -0.46
C ARG A 122 18.31 2.60 -0.92
N GLU A 123 18.47 1.72 -1.90
CA GLU A 123 17.37 0.95 -2.48
C GLU A 123 16.76 0.02 -1.45
N THR A 124 17.58 -0.58 -0.57
CA THR A 124 17.09 -1.43 0.53
C THR A 124 16.29 -0.63 1.57
N ILE A 125 16.75 0.55 1.97
CA ILE A 125 16.01 1.45 2.90
C ILE A 125 14.65 1.85 2.30
N LEU A 126 14.63 2.23 1.01
CA LEU A 126 13.38 2.60 0.34
C LEU A 126 12.41 1.42 0.19
N ALA A 127 12.91 0.26 -0.22
CA ALA A 127 12.13 -0.97 -0.34
C ALA A 127 11.52 -1.36 1.01
N ALA A 128 12.34 -1.35 2.08
CA ALA A 128 11.93 -1.76 3.42
C ALA A 128 10.79 -0.92 3.98
N LYS A 129 10.74 0.41 3.76
CA LYS A 129 9.60 1.24 4.23
C LYS A 129 8.46 1.38 3.23
N SER A 130 8.69 1.18 1.94
CA SER A 130 7.61 1.15 0.95
C SER A 130 6.83 -0.15 1.08
N TRP A 131 6.98 -1.10 0.17
CA TRP A 131 6.16 -2.31 0.21
C TRP A 131 6.68 -3.32 1.24
N GLY A 132 7.89 -3.14 1.77
CA GLY A 132 8.33 -3.89 2.94
C GLY A 132 7.60 -3.46 4.21
N MET A 133 6.96 -2.29 4.23
CA MET A 133 6.10 -1.89 5.35
C MET A 133 6.78 -1.93 6.73
N ASN A 134 8.09 -1.60 6.80
CA ASN A 134 8.87 -1.62 8.04
C ASN A 134 8.15 -0.85 9.16
N THR A 135 7.61 -1.61 10.11
CA THR A 135 6.65 -1.19 11.14
C THR A 135 5.36 -0.57 10.58
N SER A 136 4.30 -0.66 11.38
CA SER A 136 3.04 0.05 11.17
C SER A 136 3.14 1.55 11.48
N TYR A 137 4.31 2.04 11.89
CA TYR A 137 4.45 3.45 12.23
C TYR A 137 4.23 4.35 11.03
N GLY A 138 3.47 5.40 11.29
CA GLY A 138 3.04 6.37 10.32
C GLY A 138 3.69 7.73 10.46
N PHE A 139 4.30 8.23 9.39
CA PHE A 139 4.87 9.58 9.42
C PHE A 139 3.83 10.64 9.76
N GLY A 140 4.20 11.55 10.65
CA GLY A 140 3.40 12.64 11.17
C GLY A 140 2.60 12.25 12.41
N THR A 141 2.48 10.97 12.77
CA THR A 141 1.66 10.56 13.91
C THR A 141 2.15 11.19 15.22
N LYS A 142 3.47 11.16 15.49
CA LYS A 142 3.99 11.72 16.75
C LYS A 142 4.02 13.23 16.74
N PHE A 143 4.26 13.83 15.56
CA PHE A 143 4.09 15.26 15.38
C PHE A 143 2.66 15.73 15.72
N ILE A 144 1.64 15.06 15.15
CA ILE A 144 0.22 15.39 15.37
C ILE A 144 -0.15 15.23 16.84
N GLU A 145 0.17 14.09 17.44
CA GLU A 145 -0.08 13.84 18.87
C GLU A 145 0.55 14.91 19.76
N ALA A 146 1.79 15.33 19.47
CA ALA A 146 2.49 16.35 20.24
C ALA A 146 1.86 17.74 20.09
N VAL A 147 1.52 18.16 18.87
CA VAL A 147 0.87 19.45 18.62
C VAL A 147 -0.48 19.52 19.33
N GLU A 148 -1.31 18.49 19.18
CA GLU A 148 -2.65 18.46 19.78
C GLU A 148 -2.60 18.29 21.32
N ALA A 149 -1.49 17.80 21.87
CA ALA A 149 -1.21 17.81 23.30
C ALA A 149 -0.69 19.16 23.83
N GLY A 150 -0.63 20.20 22.99
CA GLY A 150 -0.21 21.56 23.37
C GLY A 150 1.30 21.79 23.39
N LYS A 151 2.10 20.87 22.83
CA LYS A 151 3.55 21.07 22.69
C LYS A 151 3.87 22.07 21.58
N THR A 152 5.05 22.68 21.66
CA THR A 152 5.54 23.53 20.58
C THR A 152 5.83 22.72 19.31
N VAL A 153 5.79 23.38 18.15
CA VAL A 153 6.16 22.75 16.87
C VAL A 153 7.56 22.13 16.92
N LYS A 154 8.51 22.75 17.65
CA LYS A 154 9.86 22.21 17.83
C LYS A 154 9.83 20.86 18.54
N GLU A 155 9.14 20.78 19.67
CA GLU A 155 9.00 19.56 20.46
C GLU A 155 8.23 18.46 19.70
N ALA A 156 7.28 18.86 18.85
CA ALA A 156 6.58 17.93 17.97
C ALA A 156 7.50 17.33 16.90
N VAL A 157 8.40 18.13 16.32
CA VAL A 157 9.44 17.63 15.41
C VAL A 157 10.42 16.71 16.13
N ASP A 158 10.80 17.04 17.38
CA ASP A 158 11.62 16.16 18.22
C ASP A 158 10.96 14.78 18.38
N ALA A 159 9.68 14.75 18.78
CA ALA A 159 8.94 13.50 18.99
C ALA A 159 8.83 12.66 17.70
N GLU A 160 8.60 13.29 16.55
CA GLU A 160 8.56 12.61 15.25
C GLU A 160 9.92 12.03 14.87
N ILE A 161 11.00 12.81 15.01
CA ILE A 161 12.36 12.36 14.69
C ILE A 161 12.75 11.18 15.57
N GLU A 162 12.51 11.24 16.88
CA GLU A 162 12.86 10.15 17.79
C GLU A 162 12.16 8.84 17.40
N ARG A 163 10.87 8.87 17.07
CA ARG A 163 10.16 7.67 16.59
C ARG A 163 10.67 7.19 15.23
N LEU A 164 11.05 8.09 14.32
CA LEU A 164 11.69 7.71 13.06
C LEU A 164 13.04 7.01 13.29
N LYS A 165 13.84 7.46 14.28
CA LYS A 165 15.09 6.80 14.65
C LYS A 165 14.83 5.40 15.22
N GLU A 166 13.92 5.28 16.19
CA GLU A 166 13.52 4.01 16.81
C GLU A 166 13.19 2.95 15.74
N MET A 167 12.34 3.31 14.77
CA MET A 167 11.88 2.43 13.68
C MET A 167 12.99 1.80 12.85
N TRP A 168 14.14 2.47 12.73
CA TRP A 168 15.27 1.99 11.93
C TRP A 168 16.32 1.29 12.79
N LEU A 169 16.58 1.79 14.00
CA LEU A 169 17.60 1.27 14.89
C LEU A 169 17.16 -0.01 15.61
N SER A 170 15.89 -0.08 16.02
CA SER A 170 15.28 -1.19 16.77
C SER A 170 13.89 -1.49 16.21
N PRO A 171 13.77 -2.04 14.99
CA PRO A 171 12.49 -2.15 14.29
C PRO A 171 11.50 -3.09 15.00
N VAL A 172 11.95 -4.22 15.57
CA VAL A 172 11.06 -5.14 16.29
C VAL A 172 10.51 -4.49 17.55
N GLU A 173 11.37 -3.90 18.37
CA GLU A 173 10.98 -3.17 19.58
C GLU A 173 9.99 -2.03 19.25
N THR A 174 10.27 -1.29 18.19
CA THR A 174 9.39 -0.21 17.74
C THR A 174 8.02 -0.73 17.31
N GLN A 175 7.96 -1.86 16.59
CA GLN A 175 6.68 -2.43 16.20
C GLN A 175 5.86 -2.90 17.41
N VAL A 176 6.50 -3.52 18.42
CA VAL A 176 5.82 -3.88 19.69
C VAL A 176 5.24 -2.63 20.35
N LYS A 177 6.04 -1.57 20.49
CA LYS A 177 5.62 -0.30 21.08
C LYS A 177 4.44 0.34 20.32
N VAL A 178 4.45 0.29 18.99
CA VAL A 178 3.33 0.79 18.16
C VAL A 178 2.06 -0.03 18.42
N MET A 179 2.18 -1.36 18.58
CA MET A 179 1.03 -2.22 18.89
C MET A 179 0.45 -1.97 20.29
N GLU A 180 1.29 -1.70 21.28
CA GLU A 180 0.85 -1.29 22.62
C GLU A 180 0.07 0.04 22.56
N GLU A 181 0.58 1.02 21.79
CA GLU A 181 -0.06 2.33 21.62
C GLU A 181 -1.46 2.21 21.00
N VAL A 182 -1.66 1.31 20.02
CA VAL A 182 -2.97 1.05 19.40
C VAL A 182 -3.81 0.02 20.15
N LYS A 183 -3.32 -0.51 21.28
CA LYS A 183 -4.02 -1.51 22.12
C LYS A 183 -4.40 -2.77 21.34
N HIS A 184 -3.45 -3.26 20.55
CA HIS A 184 -3.55 -4.54 19.86
C HIS A 184 -3.78 -5.66 20.89
N GLU A 185 -4.71 -6.56 20.61
CA GLU A 185 -5.03 -7.62 21.59
C GLU A 185 -5.27 -9.00 20.98
N SER A 186 -5.32 -9.14 19.66
CA SER A 186 -5.57 -10.42 18.97
C SER A 186 -4.51 -11.49 19.29
N PHE A 187 -3.27 -11.08 19.51
CA PHE A 187 -2.14 -11.92 19.93
C PHE A 187 -1.02 -11.05 20.50
N ASP A 188 0.05 -11.67 21.02
CA ASP A 188 1.27 -10.99 21.47
C ASP A 188 2.20 -10.71 20.27
N PRO A 189 2.41 -9.42 19.90
CA PRO A 189 3.26 -9.05 18.77
C PRO A 189 4.73 -9.43 18.94
N ALA A 190 5.25 -9.40 20.17
CA ALA A 190 6.64 -9.74 20.46
C ALA A 190 6.88 -11.25 20.26
N GLU A 191 5.97 -12.07 20.79
CA GLU A 191 6.04 -13.53 20.61
C GLU A 191 5.85 -13.92 19.12
N TYR A 192 4.93 -13.25 18.40
CA TYR A 192 4.80 -13.44 16.95
C TYR A 192 6.13 -13.20 16.23
N MET A 193 6.72 -12.01 16.39
CA MET A 193 7.92 -11.61 15.65
C MET A 193 9.12 -12.47 16.02
N LYS A 194 9.25 -12.88 17.29
CA LYS A 194 10.28 -13.82 17.75
C LYS A 194 10.18 -15.17 17.03
N ARG A 195 9.00 -15.78 16.99
CA ARG A 195 8.78 -17.06 16.29
C ARG A 195 8.97 -16.93 14.79
N TYR A 196 8.49 -15.83 14.22
CA TYR A 196 8.60 -15.56 12.79
C TYR A 196 10.07 -15.41 12.38
N ARG A 197 10.86 -14.62 13.13
CA ARG A 197 12.31 -14.48 12.93
C ARG A 197 12.99 -15.85 12.89
N ALA A 198 12.76 -16.69 13.88
CA ALA A 198 13.37 -18.02 13.97
C ALA A 198 13.01 -18.93 12.78
N ARG A 199 11.77 -18.87 12.29
CA ARG A 199 11.31 -19.69 11.16
C ARG A 199 11.83 -19.18 9.81
N ILE A 200 11.93 -17.87 9.61
CA ILE A 200 12.25 -17.28 8.31
C ILE A 200 13.76 -17.09 8.09
N GLU A 201 14.56 -17.02 9.16
CA GLU A 201 16.01 -16.76 9.10
C GLU A 201 16.78 -17.65 8.10
N PRO A 202 16.56 -18.99 8.02
CA PRO A 202 17.24 -19.82 7.04
C PRO A 202 16.97 -19.41 5.59
N TYR A 203 15.73 -18.97 5.29
CA TYR A 203 15.31 -18.57 3.95
C TYR A 203 15.79 -17.17 3.57
N VAL A 204 15.85 -16.25 4.55
CA VAL A 204 16.48 -14.94 4.38
C VAL A 204 17.97 -15.11 4.06
N LYS A 205 18.68 -15.96 4.81
CA LYS A 205 20.09 -16.29 4.57
C LYS A 205 20.30 -16.88 3.18
N ALA A 206 19.50 -17.90 2.81
CA ALA A 206 19.58 -18.52 1.50
C ALA A 206 19.32 -17.53 0.36
N ALA A 207 18.33 -16.63 0.48
CA ALA A 207 18.07 -15.60 -0.52
C ALA A 207 19.24 -14.60 -0.64
N PHE A 208 19.78 -14.15 0.49
CA PHE A 208 20.91 -13.22 0.53
C PHE A 208 22.17 -13.84 -0.08
N GLU A 209 22.55 -15.05 0.34
CA GLU A 209 23.69 -15.81 -0.20
C GLU A 209 23.49 -16.17 -1.67
N GLY A 210 22.24 -16.41 -2.06
CA GLY A 210 21.84 -16.58 -3.45
C GLY A 210 22.01 -15.30 -4.29
N GLY A 211 22.29 -14.14 -3.70
CA GLY A 211 22.43 -12.89 -4.45
C GLY A 211 21.11 -12.22 -4.80
N VAL A 212 20.03 -12.52 -4.07
CA VAL A 212 18.80 -11.71 -4.12
C VAL A 212 19.10 -10.37 -3.45
N HIS A 213 18.71 -9.27 -4.09
CA HIS A 213 18.94 -7.93 -3.56
C HIS A 213 18.22 -7.75 -2.20
N PRO A 214 18.86 -7.21 -1.15
CA PRO A 214 18.24 -7.09 0.19
C PRO A 214 16.93 -6.32 0.22
N GLY A 215 16.80 -5.26 -0.58
CA GLY A 215 15.49 -4.60 -0.80
C GLY A 215 14.37 -5.56 -1.21
N ASN A 216 14.62 -6.52 -2.10
CA ASN A 216 13.63 -7.54 -2.46
C ASN A 216 13.37 -8.52 -1.30
N ILE A 217 14.39 -8.85 -0.49
CA ILE A 217 14.24 -9.72 0.69
C ILE A 217 13.34 -9.08 1.75
N THR A 218 13.37 -7.76 1.91
CA THR A 218 12.45 -7.04 2.82
C THR A 218 11.02 -6.96 2.31
N VAL A 219 10.82 -7.16 1.01
CA VAL A 219 9.55 -6.87 0.33
C VAL A 219 8.75 -8.14 0.05
N VAL A 220 9.41 -9.20 -0.43
CA VAL A 220 8.76 -10.46 -0.80
C VAL A 220 7.94 -11.01 0.37
N PRO A 221 8.45 -11.15 1.60
CA PRO A 221 7.64 -11.67 2.71
C PRO A 221 6.39 -10.85 3.02
N ALA A 222 6.48 -9.52 2.94
CA ALA A 222 5.36 -8.61 3.20
C ALA A 222 4.23 -8.77 2.16
N TYR A 223 4.56 -9.06 0.89
CA TYR A 223 3.56 -9.32 -0.16
C TYR A 223 2.60 -10.46 0.15
N CYS A 224 3.08 -11.47 0.87
CA CYS A 224 2.44 -12.79 0.86
C CYS A 224 1.58 -13.03 2.09
N VAL A 225 1.94 -12.38 3.20
CA VAL A 225 1.28 -12.55 4.49
C VAL A 225 -0.03 -11.77 4.60
N GLY A 226 -0.18 -10.68 3.82
CA GLY A 226 -1.39 -9.87 3.81
C GLY A 226 -2.65 -10.67 3.47
N ASP A 227 -2.55 -11.81 2.78
CA ASP A 227 -3.72 -12.66 2.51
C ASP A 227 -4.29 -13.31 3.77
N VAL A 228 -3.47 -13.60 4.79
CA VAL A 228 -3.89 -14.29 6.01
C VAL A 228 -4.12 -13.27 7.13
N GLY A 229 -5.37 -13.08 7.52
CA GLY A 229 -5.71 -12.21 8.64
C GLY A 229 -5.75 -10.71 8.32
N HIS A 230 -5.41 -10.30 7.09
CA HIS A 230 -5.66 -8.94 6.56
C HIS A 230 -6.66 -8.93 5.38
N HIS A 231 -6.34 -9.48 4.20
CA HIS A 231 -7.30 -9.57 3.08
C HIS A 231 -8.40 -10.61 3.34
N ILE A 232 -8.03 -11.81 3.81
CA ILE A 232 -8.97 -12.82 4.31
C ILE A 232 -9.09 -12.62 5.82
N ALA A 233 -9.75 -11.53 6.20
CA ALA A 233 -9.94 -11.12 7.59
C ALA A 233 -11.41 -11.07 8.00
N GLN A 234 -11.62 -10.93 9.31
CA GLN A 234 -12.93 -10.76 9.90
C GLN A 234 -13.62 -9.47 9.44
N SER A 235 -12.88 -8.38 9.20
CA SER A 235 -13.43 -7.14 8.62
C SER A 235 -13.94 -7.35 7.19
N MET A 236 -13.16 -8.04 6.35
CA MET A 236 -13.57 -8.39 4.98
C MET A 236 -14.82 -9.24 4.98
N TYR A 237 -14.88 -10.29 5.81
CA TYR A 237 -16.10 -11.07 6.00
C TYR A 237 -17.27 -10.18 6.43
N ASN A 238 -17.06 -9.25 7.37
CA ASN A 238 -18.11 -8.37 7.84
C ASN A 238 -18.69 -7.47 6.75
N MET A 239 -17.85 -6.96 5.84
CA MET A 239 -18.29 -6.18 4.69
C MET A 239 -18.99 -7.05 3.65
N ALA A 240 -18.46 -8.24 3.39
CA ALA A 240 -18.92 -9.18 2.37
C ALA A 240 -20.21 -9.95 2.73
N LYS A 241 -20.76 -9.78 3.94
CA LYS A 241 -22.12 -10.25 4.28
C LYS A 241 -23.22 -9.49 3.54
N ASP A 242 -22.88 -8.34 2.95
CA ASP A 242 -23.77 -7.52 2.14
C ASP A 242 -23.77 -8.05 0.71
N ASP A 243 -24.94 -8.46 0.22
CA ASP A 243 -25.09 -9.14 -1.07
C ASP A 243 -24.48 -8.33 -2.22
N VAL A 244 -24.74 -7.01 -2.26
CA VAL A 244 -24.22 -6.11 -3.29
C VAL A 244 -22.70 -5.98 -3.17
N THR A 245 -22.16 -5.85 -1.96
CA THR A 245 -20.71 -5.79 -1.73
C THR A 245 -20.03 -7.08 -2.19
N PHE A 246 -20.58 -8.24 -1.85
CA PHE A 246 -20.04 -9.52 -2.29
C PHE A 246 -20.12 -9.69 -3.81
N ALA A 247 -21.26 -9.34 -4.41
CA ALA A 247 -21.45 -9.37 -5.86
C ALA A 247 -20.44 -8.47 -6.59
N ILE A 248 -20.10 -7.29 -6.05
CA ILE A 248 -19.04 -6.44 -6.61
C ILE A 248 -17.70 -7.20 -6.61
N LEU A 249 -17.31 -7.79 -5.48
CA LEU A 249 -16.04 -8.52 -5.34
C LEU A 249 -15.97 -9.71 -6.30
N GLU A 250 -17.04 -10.48 -6.39
CA GLU A 250 -17.17 -11.63 -7.30
C GLU A 250 -17.09 -11.19 -8.77
N SER A 251 -17.87 -10.18 -9.16
CA SER A 251 -17.90 -9.68 -10.53
C SER A 251 -16.56 -9.06 -10.96
N VAL A 252 -15.90 -8.28 -10.09
CA VAL A 252 -14.56 -7.73 -10.39
C VAL A 252 -13.54 -8.84 -10.59
N THR A 253 -13.59 -9.89 -9.76
CA THR A 253 -12.73 -11.08 -9.90
C THR A 253 -13.04 -11.87 -11.17
N GLY A 254 -14.32 -12.03 -11.52
CA GLY A 254 -14.73 -12.68 -12.77
C GLY A 254 -14.28 -11.93 -14.01
N VAL A 255 -14.36 -10.59 -13.99
CA VAL A 255 -13.85 -9.73 -15.08
C VAL A 255 -12.33 -9.90 -15.20
N LEU A 256 -11.59 -9.97 -14.09
CA LEU A 256 -10.16 -10.26 -14.09
C LEU A 256 -9.85 -11.59 -14.77
N GLU A 257 -10.46 -12.68 -14.31
CA GLU A 257 -10.20 -14.03 -14.83
C GLU A 257 -10.49 -14.11 -16.34
N LYS A 258 -11.68 -13.64 -16.76
CA LYS A 258 -12.13 -13.73 -18.14
C LYS A 258 -11.20 -12.95 -19.09
N ASN A 259 -10.79 -11.76 -18.69
CA ASN A 259 -9.95 -10.91 -19.55
C ASN A 259 -8.47 -11.29 -19.53
N ILE A 260 -7.95 -11.87 -18.44
CA ILE A 260 -6.61 -12.46 -18.43
C ILE A 260 -6.53 -13.62 -19.43
N LYS A 261 -7.52 -14.52 -19.45
CA LYS A 261 -7.60 -15.61 -20.45
C LYS A 261 -7.65 -15.06 -21.88
N LYS A 262 -8.50 -14.08 -22.13
CA LYS A 262 -8.61 -13.41 -23.44
C LYS A 262 -7.30 -12.77 -23.90
N LEU A 263 -6.57 -12.11 -23.00
CA LEU A 263 -5.27 -11.52 -23.31
C LEU A 263 -4.18 -12.58 -23.57
N LEU A 264 -4.23 -13.71 -22.86
CA LEU A 264 -3.34 -14.84 -23.08
C LEU A 264 -3.57 -15.44 -24.47
N GLU A 265 -4.82 -15.73 -24.83
CA GLU A 265 -5.21 -16.23 -26.16
C GLU A 265 -4.81 -15.27 -27.28
N ALA A 266 -4.93 -13.96 -27.05
CA ALA A 266 -4.53 -12.92 -27.99
C ALA A 266 -2.99 -12.69 -28.03
N GLY A 267 -2.20 -13.48 -27.33
CA GLY A 267 -0.73 -13.38 -27.28
C GLY A 267 -0.22 -12.06 -26.70
N LYS A 268 -1.00 -11.41 -25.83
CA LYS A 268 -0.66 -10.08 -25.28
C LYS A 268 0.09 -10.14 -23.96
N LEU A 269 0.11 -11.28 -23.26
CA LEU A 269 0.79 -11.46 -21.97
C LEU A 269 2.18 -12.09 -22.17
N THR A 270 3.11 -11.32 -22.74
CA THR A 270 4.44 -11.83 -23.13
C THR A 270 5.46 -11.91 -22.00
N ASP A 271 5.18 -11.27 -20.87
CA ASP A 271 6.07 -11.20 -19.70
C ASP A 271 5.27 -10.87 -18.43
N SER A 272 5.92 -11.06 -17.28
CA SER A 272 5.33 -10.87 -15.95
C SER A 272 4.89 -9.43 -15.66
N PHE A 273 5.60 -8.42 -16.19
CA PHE A 273 5.19 -7.01 -16.04
C PHE A 273 3.90 -6.71 -16.82
N ARG A 274 3.70 -7.36 -17.98
CA ARG A 274 2.44 -7.24 -18.72
C ARG A 274 1.29 -7.93 -18.02
N VAL A 275 1.53 -9.07 -17.36
CA VAL A 275 0.51 -9.70 -16.51
C VAL A 275 0.11 -8.76 -15.38
N LEU A 276 1.08 -8.17 -14.66
CA LEU A 276 0.82 -7.20 -13.60
C LEU A 276 0.02 -5.98 -14.09
N ARG A 277 0.43 -5.40 -15.22
CA ARG A 277 -0.24 -4.25 -15.84
C ARG A 277 -1.66 -4.59 -16.30
N ALA A 278 -1.88 -5.81 -16.81
CA ALA A 278 -3.19 -6.27 -17.21
C ALA A 278 -4.10 -6.42 -16.00
N ALA A 279 -3.68 -7.16 -14.97
CA ALA A 279 -4.48 -7.44 -13.79
C ALA A 279 -4.96 -6.15 -13.10
N THR A 280 -4.02 -5.26 -12.79
CA THR A 280 -4.30 -3.98 -12.13
C THR A 280 -5.14 -3.01 -12.97
N GLY A 281 -5.14 -3.14 -14.30
CA GLY A 281 -5.96 -2.34 -15.21
C GLY A 281 -7.36 -2.91 -15.38
N ILE A 282 -7.50 -4.24 -15.43
CA ILE A 282 -8.78 -4.91 -15.62
C ILE A 282 -9.70 -4.69 -14.41
N THR A 283 -9.21 -4.91 -13.18
CA THR A 283 -10.03 -4.71 -11.98
C THR A 283 -10.39 -3.24 -11.75
N ALA A 284 -9.47 -2.32 -12.09
CA ALA A 284 -9.75 -0.90 -12.10
C ALA A 284 -10.85 -0.52 -13.09
N ALA A 285 -10.80 -1.07 -14.32
CA ALA A 285 -11.84 -0.86 -15.32
C ALA A 285 -13.20 -1.41 -14.87
N ALA A 286 -13.22 -2.61 -14.28
CA ALA A 286 -14.42 -3.23 -13.71
C ALA A 286 -15.04 -2.37 -12.61
N THR A 287 -14.23 -1.91 -11.66
CA THR A 287 -14.68 -1.05 -10.54
C THR A 287 -15.27 0.26 -11.04
N ALA A 288 -14.60 0.94 -11.98
CA ALA A 288 -15.11 2.18 -12.58
C ALA A 288 -16.36 1.95 -13.43
N TYR A 289 -16.50 0.78 -14.07
CA TYR A 289 -17.71 0.41 -14.82
C TYR A 289 -18.91 0.25 -13.88
N ILE A 290 -18.75 -0.46 -12.76
CA ILE A 290 -19.81 -0.62 -11.74
C ILE A 290 -20.25 0.74 -11.21
N LEU A 291 -19.31 1.64 -10.91
CA LEU A 291 -19.61 3.00 -10.46
C LEU A 291 -20.47 3.77 -11.49
N ALA A 292 -20.15 3.61 -12.78
CA ALA A 292 -20.85 4.29 -13.86
C ALA A 292 -22.29 3.78 -14.08
N LEU A 293 -22.62 2.55 -13.65
CA LEU A 293 -23.99 2.01 -13.74
C LEU A 293 -25.01 2.82 -12.92
N ASP A 294 -24.56 3.47 -11.84
CA ASP A 294 -25.36 4.37 -11.00
C ASP A 294 -25.28 5.83 -11.48
N GLY A 295 -24.61 6.10 -12.62
CA GLY A 295 -24.43 7.47 -13.15
C GLY A 295 -23.37 8.31 -12.43
N PHE A 296 -22.60 7.74 -11.50
CA PHE A 296 -21.50 8.43 -10.86
C PHE A 296 -20.28 8.50 -11.77
N THR A 297 -19.72 9.70 -11.93
CA THR A 297 -18.44 9.88 -12.61
C THR A 297 -17.27 9.78 -11.64
N VAL A 298 -16.11 9.32 -12.12
CA VAL A 298 -14.89 9.24 -11.30
C VAL A 298 -14.50 10.59 -10.68
N PRO A 299 -14.56 11.73 -11.39
CA PRO A 299 -14.30 13.04 -10.79
C PRO A 299 -15.24 13.39 -9.62
N MET A 300 -16.52 13.00 -9.66
CA MET A 300 -17.45 13.25 -8.55
C MET A 300 -17.02 12.53 -7.28
N VAL A 301 -16.57 11.28 -7.39
CA VAL A 301 -16.13 10.49 -6.22
C VAL A 301 -14.80 10.99 -5.68
N ILE A 302 -13.84 11.34 -6.56
CA ILE A 302 -12.57 11.94 -6.13
C ILE A 302 -12.84 13.28 -5.42
N ASP A 303 -13.72 14.13 -5.96
CA ASP A 303 -14.09 15.40 -5.34
C ASP A 303 -14.77 15.23 -3.99
N LEU A 304 -15.69 14.27 -3.88
CA LEU A 304 -16.33 13.91 -2.62
C LEU A 304 -15.30 13.50 -1.55
N LEU A 305 -14.44 12.53 -1.85
CA LEU A 305 -13.49 11.99 -0.88
C LEU A 305 -12.41 13.03 -0.51
N VAL A 306 -11.93 13.85 -1.45
CA VAL A 306 -10.98 14.92 -1.16
C VAL A 306 -11.61 16.03 -0.31
N LYS A 307 -12.84 16.48 -0.62
CA LYS A 307 -13.55 17.47 0.21
C LYS A 307 -13.86 16.92 1.61
N ARG A 308 -14.30 15.66 1.67
CA ARG A 308 -14.55 14.96 2.94
C ARG A 308 -13.27 14.86 3.77
N PHE A 309 -12.13 14.55 3.16
CA PHE A 309 -10.83 14.53 3.84
C PHE A 309 -10.53 15.85 4.55
N TYR A 310 -10.67 16.99 3.86
CA TYR A 310 -10.43 18.29 4.48
C TYR A 310 -11.38 18.59 5.64
N ASN A 311 -12.65 18.24 5.50
CA ASN A 311 -13.60 18.35 6.59
C ASN A 311 -13.26 17.41 7.77
N TYR A 312 -12.75 16.21 7.48
CA TYR A 312 -12.32 15.25 8.48
C TYR A 312 -11.08 15.72 9.25
N VAL A 313 -10.11 16.35 8.57
CA VAL A 313 -8.94 17.00 9.19
C VAL A 313 -9.38 18.08 10.19
N LEU A 314 -10.34 18.92 9.80
CA LEU A 314 -10.87 19.98 10.66
C LEU A 314 -11.64 19.43 11.88
N LYS A 315 -12.40 18.35 11.68
CA LYS A 315 -13.22 17.75 12.73
C LYS A 315 -12.42 16.87 13.70
N TYR A 316 -11.38 16.21 13.20
CA TYR A 316 -10.55 15.25 13.92
C TYR A 316 -9.07 15.53 13.70
N PRO A 317 -8.52 16.57 14.35
CA PRO A 317 -7.13 16.95 14.16
C PRO A 317 -6.15 15.85 14.63
N THR A 318 -6.57 15.00 15.59
CA THR A 318 -5.83 13.83 16.10
C THR A 318 -6.03 12.54 15.29
N ARG A 319 -6.62 12.62 14.08
CA ARG A 319 -6.84 11.43 13.23
C ARG A 319 -5.56 10.61 13.04
N GLY A 320 -5.73 9.29 13.03
CA GLY A 320 -4.64 8.38 12.70
C GLY A 320 -4.14 8.61 11.28
N ALA A 321 -2.83 8.54 11.07
CA ALA A 321 -2.24 8.77 9.76
C ALA A 321 -2.63 7.72 8.71
N ALA A 322 -3.16 6.56 9.13
CA ALA A 322 -3.69 5.50 8.27
C ALA A 322 -5.17 5.67 7.90
N ALA A 323 -5.91 6.60 8.54
CA ALA A 323 -7.36 6.72 8.39
C ALA A 323 -7.84 6.98 6.95
N GLU A 324 -6.95 7.44 6.07
CA GLU A 324 -7.26 7.84 4.69
C GLU A 324 -6.40 7.10 3.66
N LEU A 325 -5.60 6.11 4.09
CA LEU A 325 -4.70 5.36 3.20
C LEU A 325 -5.52 4.69 2.08
N HIS A 326 -6.50 3.87 2.44
CA HIS A 326 -7.26 3.09 1.47
C HIS A 326 -8.16 3.94 0.56
N ASN A 327 -8.66 5.07 1.04
CA ASN A 327 -9.40 6.01 0.19
C ASN A 327 -8.51 6.54 -0.95
N CYS A 328 -7.20 6.72 -0.72
CA CYS A 328 -6.26 7.11 -1.78
C CYS A 328 -6.14 6.01 -2.85
N ASP A 329 -5.97 4.76 -2.43
CA ASP A 329 -5.82 3.65 -3.37
C ASP A 329 -7.11 3.39 -4.14
N PHE A 330 -8.27 3.51 -3.49
CA PHE A 330 -9.57 3.44 -4.17
C PHE A 330 -9.73 4.54 -5.23
N MET A 331 -9.39 5.80 -4.91
CA MET A 331 -9.42 6.87 -5.90
C MET A 331 -8.46 6.62 -7.07
N ASP A 332 -7.27 6.08 -6.80
CA ASP A 332 -6.28 5.73 -7.82
C ASP A 332 -6.78 4.59 -8.73
N VAL A 333 -7.49 3.61 -8.17
CA VAL A 333 -8.19 2.55 -8.92
C VAL A 333 -9.24 3.16 -9.85
N LEU A 334 -10.10 4.05 -9.35
CA LEU A 334 -11.12 4.70 -10.17
C LEU A 334 -10.52 5.53 -11.31
N LEU A 335 -9.48 6.34 -11.04
CA LEU A 335 -8.80 7.11 -12.07
C LEU A 335 -8.18 6.20 -13.15
N ARG A 336 -7.54 5.10 -12.74
CA ARG A 336 -6.99 4.12 -13.67
C ARG A 336 -8.08 3.47 -14.51
N GLY A 337 -9.21 3.14 -13.90
CA GLY A 337 -10.37 2.54 -14.56
C GLY A 337 -10.98 3.45 -15.61
N GLU A 338 -11.21 4.73 -15.29
CA GLU A 338 -11.75 5.72 -16.23
C GLU A 338 -10.89 5.83 -17.50
N ARG A 339 -9.56 5.86 -17.33
CA ARG A 339 -8.61 5.90 -18.48
C ARG A 339 -8.64 4.67 -19.37
N ILE A 340 -9.30 3.60 -18.93
CA ILE A 340 -9.50 2.41 -19.74
C ILE A 340 -10.90 2.44 -20.35
N ILE A 341 -11.94 2.64 -19.55
CA ILE A 341 -13.35 2.51 -20.00
C ILE A 341 -13.86 3.71 -20.79
N ALA A 342 -13.43 4.93 -20.47
CA ALA A 342 -13.94 6.12 -21.13
C ALA A 342 -13.53 6.14 -22.61
N PRO A 343 -14.33 6.75 -23.51
CA PRO A 343 -13.93 6.94 -24.89
C PRO A 343 -12.72 7.88 -24.99
N PRO A 344 -11.94 7.81 -26.08
CA PRO A 344 -10.95 8.84 -26.41
C PRO A 344 -11.61 10.23 -26.49
N PRO A 345 -10.91 11.32 -26.10
CA PRO A 345 -9.50 11.37 -25.72
C PRO A 345 -9.22 11.04 -24.24
N ILE A 346 -10.24 10.80 -23.42
CA ILE A 346 -10.10 10.60 -21.97
C ILE A 346 -9.54 9.20 -21.67
N GLY A 347 -10.12 8.17 -22.28
CA GLY A 347 -9.73 6.78 -22.07
C GLY A 347 -9.47 6.02 -23.37
N LYS A 348 -9.53 4.69 -23.28
CA LYS A 348 -9.19 3.76 -24.37
C LYS A 348 -10.41 3.06 -24.98
N GLY A 349 -11.62 3.50 -24.63
CA GLY A 349 -12.87 2.92 -25.12
C GLY A 349 -13.03 1.46 -24.72
N GLY A 350 -12.74 1.12 -23.46
CA GLY A 350 -12.90 -0.23 -22.93
C GLY A 350 -11.82 -1.22 -23.38
N LYS A 351 -10.65 -0.75 -23.81
CA LYS A 351 -9.57 -1.62 -24.33
C LYS A 351 -8.34 -1.63 -23.43
N ILE A 352 -7.81 -2.82 -23.17
CA ILE A 352 -6.50 -3.02 -22.55
C ILE A 352 -5.58 -3.77 -23.51
N MET A 353 -4.37 -3.24 -23.76
CA MET A 353 -3.41 -3.82 -24.72
C MET A 353 -4.00 -4.06 -26.12
N GLY A 354 -4.97 -3.23 -26.52
CA GLY A 354 -5.69 -3.33 -27.81
C GLY A 354 -6.83 -4.36 -27.83
N VAL A 355 -7.04 -5.11 -26.75
CA VAL A 355 -8.12 -6.09 -26.61
C VAL A 355 -9.29 -5.46 -25.85
N GLU A 356 -10.49 -5.61 -26.38
CA GLU A 356 -11.73 -5.15 -25.75
C GLU A 356 -12.03 -5.95 -24.49
N LEU A 357 -12.36 -5.25 -23.41
CA LEU A 357 -12.69 -5.86 -22.14
C LEU A 357 -14.09 -6.46 -22.18
N ASP A 358 -14.21 -7.65 -21.59
CA ASP A 358 -15.46 -8.34 -21.38
C ASP A 358 -15.98 -8.07 -19.95
N PHE A 359 -17.10 -7.37 -19.84
CA PHE A 359 -17.76 -7.02 -18.59
C PHE A 359 -18.96 -7.91 -18.25
N THR A 360 -19.16 -9.03 -18.96
CA THR A 360 -20.29 -9.95 -18.70
C THR A 360 -20.39 -10.44 -17.25
N PRO A 361 -19.28 -10.67 -16.49
CA PRO A 361 -19.42 -11.02 -15.07
C PRO A 361 -20.08 -9.93 -14.22
N ILE A 362 -20.17 -8.68 -14.71
CA ILE A 362 -20.96 -7.60 -14.10
C ILE A 362 -22.37 -7.59 -14.70
N THR A 363 -22.49 -7.55 -16.03
CA THR A 363 -23.79 -7.33 -16.70
C THR A 363 -24.74 -8.53 -16.65
N GLU A 364 -24.24 -9.71 -16.31
CA GLU A 364 -25.03 -10.93 -16.09
C GLU A 364 -25.19 -11.26 -14.59
N ASN A 365 -24.55 -10.51 -13.69
CA ASN A 365 -24.71 -10.72 -12.25
C ASN A 365 -26.07 -10.17 -11.80
N TYR A 366 -26.93 -11.06 -11.30
CA TYR A 366 -28.29 -10.71 -10.88
C TYR A 366 -28.32 -9.59 -9.85
N VAL A 367 -27.55 -9.72 -8.76
CA VAL A 367 -27.50 -8.75 -7.67
C VAL A 367 -27.09 -7.36 -8.19
N LEU A 368 -26.04 -7.31 -9.01
CA LEU A 368 -25.57 -6.04 -9.57
C LEU A 368 -26.53 -5.47 -10.60
N MET A 369 -27.37 -6.25 -11.27
CA MET A 369 -28.31 -5.73 -12.26
C MET A 369 -29.71 -5.44 -11.70
N HIS A 370 -29.98 -5.83 -10.46
CA HIS A 370 -31.24 -5.63 -9.75
C HIS A 370 -31.08 -4.83 -8.42
N PRO A 371 -30.48 -3.61 -8.45
CA PRO A 371 -30.27 -2.81 -7.24
C PRO A 371 -31.56 -2.45 -6.50
N GLU A 372 -32.70 -2.45 -7.19
CA GLU A 372 -34.04 -2.19 -6.66
C GLU A 372 -34.48 -3.18 -5.58
N GLU A 373 -33.92 -4.39 -5.54
CA GLU A 373 -34.23 -5.39 -4.53
C GLU A 373 -33.48 -5.16 -3.20
N TYR A 374 -32.46 -4.31 -3.21
CA TYR A 374 -31.55 -4.08 -2.07
C TYR A 374 -31.77 -2.70 -1.42
N THR A 375 -32.82 -1.98 -1.81
CA THR A 375 -33.21 -0.69 -1.22
C THR A 375 -34.67 -0.35 -1.55
N TYR A 376 -35.10 0.89 -1.33
CA TYR A 376 -36.39 1.37 -1.81
C TYR A 376 -36.44 1.37 -3.36
N PRO A 377 -37.26 0.52 -4.01
CA PRO A 377 -37.10 0.17 -5.44
C PRO A 377 -37.08 1.36 -6.41
N GLY A 378 -37.93 2.36 -6.19
CA GLY A 378 -38.01 3.54 -7.07
C GLY A 378 -36.86 4.54 -6.91
N CYS A 379 -35.94 4.31 -5.97
CA CYS A 379 -34.84 5.22 -5.63
C CYS A 379 -33.48 4.51 -5.60
N ALA A 380 -33.36 3.35 -6.23
CA ALA A 380 -32.17 2.49 -6.19
C ALA A 380 -30.99 2.98 -7.05
N ILE A 381 -30.70 4.28 -7.00
CA ILE A 381 -29.71 4.96 -7.84
C ILE A 381 -28.33 5.13 -7.17
N THR A 382 -28.17 4.68 -5.92
CA THR A 382 -26.92 4.80 -5.16
C THR A 382 -26.48 3.50 -4.50
N VAL A 383 -27.12 2.37 -4.84
CA VAL A 383 -26.90 1.09 -4.15
C VAL A 383 -25.49 0.58 -4.38
N ARG A 384 -25.06 0.47 -5.64
CA ARG A 384 -23.72 0.00 -6.00
C ARG A 384 -22.67 0.99 -5.51
N PHE A 385 -22.94 2.29 -5.64
CA PHE A 385 -22.10 3.35 -5.07
C PHE A 385 -21.90 3.18 -3.56
N SER A 386 -22.97 2.92 -2.79
CA SER A 386 -22.89 2.77 -1.34
C SER A 386 -22.03 1.57 -0.91
N SER A 387 -22.15 0.44 -1.62
CA SER A 387 -21.28 -0.72 -1.40
C SER A 387 -19.83 -0.44 -1.81
N LEU A 388 -19.61 0.28 -2.93
CA LEU A 388 -18.28 0.75 -3.31
C LEU A 388 -17.66 1.69 -2.27
N MET A 389 -18.44 2.55 -1.62
CA MET A 389 -17.92 3.42 -0.54
C MET A 389 -17.50 2.62 0.68
N ARG A 390 -18.15 1.50 0.99
CA ARG A 390 -17.68 0.58 2.03
C ARG A 390 -16.33 -0.05 1.64
N LEU A 391 -16.20 -0.46 0.39
CA LEU A 391 -14.94 -1.01 -0.15
C LEU A 391 -13.86 0.07 -0.33
N ALA A 392 -14.20 1.36 -0.36
CA ALA A 392 -13.21 2.44 -0.43
C ALA A 392 -12.33 2.52 0.83
N ASP A 393 -12.83 2.02 1.96
CA ASP A 393 -12.08 1.92 3.21
C ASP A 393 -11.18 0.67 3.28
N PHE A 394 -11.38 -0.29 2.37
CA PHE A 394 -10.54 -1.48 2.22
C PHE A 394 -10.58 -2.07 0.77
N PRO A 395 -9.93 -1.42 -0.20
CA PRO A 395 -10.05 -1.73 -1.63
C PRO A 395 -9.09 -2.82 -2.10
N CYS A 396 -8.35 -3.51 -1.22
CA CYS A 396 -7.26 -4.42 -1.59
C CYS A 396 -7.69 -5.55 -2.55
N LEU A 397 -8.95 -6.00 -2.45
CA LEU A 397 -9.50 -6.97 -3.41
C LEU A 397 -9.92 -6.32 -4.75
N LEU A 398 -10.26 -5.03 -4.77
CA LEU A 398 -10.51 -4.26 -6.00
C LEU A 398 -9.21 -3.87 -6.72
N THR A 399 -8.14 -3.57 -5.96
CA THR A 399 -6.79 -3.34 -6.50
C THR A 399 -6.16 -4.66 -7.00
N SER A 400 -6.76 -5.81 -6.66
CA SER A 400 -6.23 -7.15 -6.94
C SER A 400 -4.86 -7.36 -6.29
N GLU A 401 -4.71 -6.93 -5.05
CA GLU A 401 -3.47 -7.03 -4.28
C GLU A 401 -2.91 -8.46 -4.19
N PRO A 402 -3.70 -9.52 -3.94
CA PRO A 402 -3.17 -10.89 -3.92
C PRO A 402 -2.47 -11.31 -5.23
N VAL A 403 -3.06 -10.93 -6.38
CA VAL A 403 -2.46 -11.18 -7.70
C VAL A 403 -1.23 -10.32 -7.91
N THR A 404 -1.28 -9.06 -7.49
CA THR A 404 -0.16 -8.12 -7.59
C THR A 404 1.05 -8.61 -6.79
N ALA A 405 0.83 -9.03 -5.54
CA ALA A 405 1.82 -9.65 -4.66
C ALA A 405 2.46 -10.90 -5.28
N THR A 406 1.62 -11.80 -5.78
CA THR A 406 2.06 -13.04 -6.44
C THR A 406 2.91 -12.75 -7.67
N VAL A 407 2.41 -11.91 -8.59
CA VAL A 407 3.13 -11.59 -9.84
C VAL A 407 4.43 -10.84 -9.55
N ASN A 408 4.46 -9.93 -8.58
CA ASN A 408 5.71 -9.25 -8.20
C ASN A 408 6.74 -10.22 -7.60
N THR A 409 6.32 -11.25 -6.85
CA THR A 409 7.23 -12.31 -6.42
C THR A 409 7.87 -13.01 -7.62
N TYR A 410 7.09 -13.34 -8.65
CA TYR A 410 7.62 -13.91 -9.89
C TYR A 410 8.57 -12.96 -10.62
N ILE A 411 8.27 -11.65 -10.65
CA ILE A 411 9.17 -10.64 -11.22
C ILE A 411 10.51 -10.64 -10.45
N VAL A 412 10.49 -10.59 -9.12
CA VAL A 412 11.72 -10.67 -8.30
C VAL A 412 12.47 -11.97 -8.58
N ALA A 413 11.77 -13.09 -8.68
CA ALA A 413 12.40 -14.37 -8.96
C ALA A 413 13.08 -14.40 -10.35
N GLN A 414 12.56 -13.65 -11.33
CA GLN A 414 13.16 -13.51 -12.66
C GLN A 414 14.32 -12.50 -12.68
N TYR A 415 14.28 -11.48 -11.82
CA TYR A 415 15.25 -10.38 -11.75
C TYR A 415 15.73 -10.15 -10.31
N PRO A 416 16.36 -11.15 -9.66
CA PRO A 416 16.61 -11.14 -8.22
C PRO A 416 17.59 -10.04 -7.78
N ASP A 417 18.47 -9.61 -8.67
CA ASP A 417 19.48 -8.56 -8.50
C ASP A 417 18.91 -7.14 -8.62
N ARG A 418 17.68 -6.99 -9.12
CA ARG A 418 17.04 -5.70 -9.36
C ARG A 418 15.94 -5.43 -8.34
N VAL A 419 16.05 -4.33 -7.62
CA VAL A 419 14.98 -3.87 -6.73
C VAL A 419 13.80 -3.40 -7.54
N ILE A 420 12.61 -3.95 -7.25
CA ILE A 420 11.36 -3.59 -7.95
C ILE A 420 10.52 -2.56 -7.17
N SER A 421 10.87 -2.29 -5.92
CA SER A 421 10.07 -1.51 -4.96
C SER A 421 10.91 -0.46 -4.19
N PRO A 422 10.40 0.77 -4.00
CA PRO A 422 9.24 1.31 -4.69
C PRO A 422 9.59 1.54 -6.17
N PRO A 423 8.69 1.27 -7.13
CA PRO A 423 8.94 1.63 -8.51
C PRO A 423 9.11 3.16 -8.63
N MET A 424 10.20 3.57 -9.27
CA MET A 424 10.50 4.98 -9.55
C MET A 424 9.69 5.46 -10.74
N ILE A 425 8.36 5.53 -10.57
CA ILE A 425 7.38 5.92 -11.59
C ILE A 425 6.38 6.92 -11.01
N CYS A 426 5.73 7.68 -11.90
CA CYS A 426 4.59 8.50 -11.49
C CYS A 426 3.38 7.60 -11.19
N LYS A 427 2.94 7.54 -9.93
CA LYS A 427 1.66 6.90 -9.54
C LYS A 427 0.47 7.52 -10.25
N ASP A 428 0.62 8.79 -10.64
CA ASP A 428 -0.44 9.66 -11.16
C ASP A 428 -1.65 9.71 -10.21
N CYS A 429 -1.36 10.08 -8.96
CA CYS A 429 -2.33 10.10 -7.87
C CYS A 429 -3.61 10.86 -8.24
N ALA A 430 -4.76 10.25 -7.97
CA ALA A 430 -6.08 10.76 -8.29
C ALA A 430 -6.36 12.13 -7.68
N VAL A 431 -5.92 12.35 -6.43
CA VAL A 431 -6.03 13.65 -5.74
C VAL A 431 -5.40 14.78 -6.55
N SER A 432 -4.34 14.51 -7.32
CA SER A 432 -3.66 15.52 -8.14
C SER A 432 -4.47 15.97 -9.36
N ARG A 433 -5.64 15.39 -9.63
CA ARG A 433 -6.62 15.98 -10.56
C ARG A 433 -7.28 17.23 -9.99
N LEU A 434 -7.49 17.29 -8.68
CA LEU A 434 -8.12 18.42 -8.01
C LEU A 434 -7.08 19.37 -7.42
N LEU A 435 -6.02 18.81 -6.82
CA LEU A 435 -4.91 19.55 -6.25
C LEU A 435 -3.72 19.52 -7.23
N SER A 436 -3.80 20.29 -8.32
CA SER A 436 -2.77 20.28 -9.38
C SER A 436 -1.36 20.53 -8.84
N GLY A 437 -1.23 21.48 -7.92
CA GLY A 437 0.03 21.83 -7.26
C GLY A 437 0.67 20.70 -6.45
N ARG A 438 -0.08 19.66 -6.05
CA ARG A 438 0.45 18.49 -5.33
C ARG A 438 1.62 17.84 -6.07
N ARG A 439 1.56 17.81 -7.41
CA ARG A 439 2.57 17.15 -8.27
C ARG A 439 3.95 17.81 -8.14
N THR A 440 4.00 19.10 -7.84
CA THR A 440 5.25 19.87 -7.67
C THR A 440 6.03 19.48 -6.41
N HIS A 441 5.41 18.74 -5.49
CA HIS A 441 6.03 18.28 -4.25
C HIS A 441 6.35 16.78 -4.26
N CYS A 442 6.04 16.07 -5.34
CA CYS A 442 6.29 14.65 -5.44
C CYS A 442 7.78 14.36 -5.72
N TYR A 443 8.37 13.43 -4.96
CA TYR A 443 9.76 13.03 -5.17
C TYR A 443 10.03 12.50 -6.59
N TYR A 444 9.08 11.81 -7.22
CA TYR A 444 9.24 11.40 -8.62
C TYR A 444 9.55 12.59 -9.54
N ARG A 445 8.94 13.75 -9.32
CA ARG A 445 9.19 14.95 -10.12
C ARG A 445 10.47 15.66 -9.72
N LEU A 446 10.70 15.79 -8.42
CA LEU A 446 11.82 16.57 -7.88
C LEU A 446 13.17 15.83 -7.94
N GLY A 447 13.19 14.53 -7.64
CA GLY A 447 14.38 13.71 -7.55
C GLY A 447 14.63 12.85 -8.78
N VAL A 448 13.59 12.19 -9.31
CA VAL A 448 13.73 11.23 -10.41
C VAL A 448 13.76 11.92 -11.78
N THR A 449 12.69 12.62 -12.18
CA THR A 449 12.66 13.30 -13.49
C THR A 449 13.36 14.66 -13.48
N LYS A 450 13.47 15.29 -12.30
CA LYS A 450 14.01 16.65 -12.11
C LYS A 450 13.33 17.69 -13.02
N GLU A 451 12.05 17.47 -13.31
CA GLU A 451 11.25 18.35 -14.16
C GLU A 451 10.58 19.43 -13.31
N THR A 452 10.86 20.69 -13.62
CA THR A 452 10.12 21.83 -13.05
C THR A 452 8.76 21.91 -13.75
N ILE A 453 7.69 21.64 -13.01
CA ILE A 453 6.33 21.77 -13.53
C ILE A 453 5.88 23.22 -13.35
N ILE A 454 5.42 23.85 -14.44
CA ILE A 454 4.95 25.25 -14.48
C ILE A 454 3.44 25.36 -14.15
N TYR A 455 2.73 24.23 -14.05
CA TYR A 455 1.27 24.15 -13.89
C TYR A 455 0.79 23.46 -12.60
#